data_AF-A0A094CJ07-F1
#
_entry.id   AF-A0A094CJ07-F1
#
_cell.length_a   1.000
_cell.length_b   1.000
_cell.length_c   1.000
_cell.angle_alpha   90.00
_cell.angle_beta   90.00
_cell.angle_gamma   90.00
#
_symmetry.space_group_name_H-M   'P 1'
#
loop_
_entity.id
_entity.type
_entity.pdbx_description
1 polymer ?
#
loop_
_entity_poly.entity_id
_entity_poly.type
_entity_poly.pdbx_seq_one_letter_code
_entity_poly.pdbx_strand_id
1 'polypeptide(L)'
;MRKVTTPMSISGTKYVIPTSHVLLASPGYTSREAEFFPGPQIWNPHRWEADSGGVLGNQLEEEKEDYGYGLISEGASSPYLPFGAGRHRCIGEQFANLQLVTITATMVRMFKFQNTDGNNKVFETDYSSLFSRPTAPAIIEWERRARG
;
A
#
# COMPACT_ATOMS: atom_id res chain seq x y z
N MET A 1 -6.38 0.79 13.22
CA MET A 1 -7.43 0.61 14.26
C MET A 1 -7.51 1.84 15.15
N ARG A 2 -8.71 2.21 15.61
CA ARG A 2 -8.95 3.34 16.53
C ARG A 2 -10.07 3.00 17.51
N LYS A 3 -9.85 3.21 18.81
CA LYS A 3 -10.90 3.07 19.83
C LYS A 3 -11.88 4.22 19.70
N VAL A 4 -13.18 3.93 19.73
CA VAL A 4 -14.23 4.94 19.72
C VAL A 4 -14.33 5.58 21.11
N THR A 5 -14.13 6.89 21.20
CA THR A 5 -14.14 7.63 22.49
C THR A 5 -15.46 8.33 22.76
N THR A 6 -16.21 8.66 21.72
CA THR A 6 -17.55 9.25 21.76
C THR A 6 -18.45 8.48 20.78
N PRO A 7 -19.76 8.28 21.06
CA PRO A 7 -20.64 7.62 20.09
C PRO A 7 -20.62 8.33 18.73
N MET A 8 -20.47 7.58 17.63
CA MET A 8 -20.35 8.14 16.28
C MET A 8 -21.46 7.63 15.36
N SER A 9 -22.25 8.54 14.79
CA SER A 9 -23.25 8.22 13.78
C SER A 9 -22.60 8.07 12.40
N ILE A 10 -22.98 7.04 11.64
CA ILE A 10 -22.52 6.87 10.26
C ILE A 10 -23.46 7.62 9.32
N SER A 11 -22.93 8.61 8.60
CA SER A 11 -23.68 9.44 7.65
C SER A 11 -24.45 8.59 6.62
N GLY A 12 -25.69 8.98 6.32
CA GLY A 12 -26.57 8.26 5.39
C GLY A 12 -27.15 6.95 5.92
N THR A 13 -26.93 6.60 7.19
CA THR A 13 -27.47 5.37 7.80
C THR A 13 -28.09 5.64 9.17
N LYS A 14 -28.79 4.63 9.71
CA LYS A 14 -29.33 4.64 11.09
C LYS A 14 -28.33 4.13 12.14
N TYR A 15 -27.10 3.79 11.74
CA TYR A 15 -26.14 3.15 12.62
C TYR A 15 -25.37 4.15 13.48
N VAL A 16 -25.22 3.82 14.76
CA VAL A 16 -24.38 4.55 15.72
C VAL A 16 -23.40 3.56 16.34
N ILE A 17 -22.11 3.91 16.28
CA ILE A 17 -21.02 3.09 16.82
C ILE A 17 -20.75 3.52 18.26
N PRO A 18 -20.95 2.64 19.26
CA PRO A 18 -20.77 2.99 20.66
C PRO A 18 -19.29 2.98 21.06
N THR A 19 -18.99 3.55 22.23
CA THR A 19 -17.63 3.68 22.78
C THR A 19 -16.99 2.36 23.22
N SER A 20 -17.76 1.26 23.23
CA SER A 20 -17.25 -0.08 23.47
C SER A 20 -16.53 -0.68 22.26
N HIS A 21 -16.63 -0.07 21.08
CA HIS A 21 -16.11 -0.62 19.82
C HIS A 21 -14.76 -0.02 19.41
N VAL A 22 -14.10 -0.73 18.50
CA VAL A 22 -12.89 -0.31 17.79
C VAL A 22 -13.20 -0.29 16.30
N LEU A 23 -12.79 0.79 15.63
CA LEU A 23 -12.84 0.88 14.17
C LEU A 23 -11.57 0.33 13.54
N LEU A 24 -11.73 -0.36 12.42
CA LEU A 24 -10.65 -0.85 11.58
C LEU A 24 -10.86 -0.33 10.16
N ALA A 25 -9.86 0.39 9.65
CA ALA A 25 -9.76 0.75 8.24
C ALA A 25 -8.74 -0.18 7.57
N SER A 26 -9.03 -0.60 6.34
CA SER A 26 -8.20 -1.54 5.58
C SER A 26 -7.93 -1.01 4.16
N PRO A 27 -7.05 -0.01 4.00
CA PRO A 27 -6.72 0.53 2.67
C PRO A 27 -6.06 -0.52 1.75
N GLY A 28 -5.44 -1.55 2.32
CA GLY A 28 -4.94 -2.70 1.56
C GLY A 28 -6.04 -3.50 0.87
N TYR A 29 -7.27 -3.48 1.39
CA TYR A 29 -8.42 -4.13 0.77
C TYR A 29 -8.91 -3.34 -0.45
N THR A 30 -9.17 -2.03 -0.29
CA THR A 30 -9.61 -1.16 -1.40
C THR A 30 -8.58 -1.09 -2.53
N SER A 31 -7.29 -1.17 -2.20
CA SER A 31 -6.20 -1.23 -3.20
C SER A 31 -6.21 -2.48 -4.08
N ARG A 32 -7.10 -3.44 -3.81
CA ARG A 32 -7.23 -4.73 -4.51
C ARG A 32 -8.66 -4.98 -5.01
N GLU A 33 -9.51 -3.96 -5.00
CA GLU A 33 -10.86 -4.04 -5.54
C GLU A 33 -10.86 -3.73 -7.04
N ALA A 34 -11.59 -4.54 -7.81
CA ALA A 34 -11.63 -4.42 -9.27
C ALA A 34 -12.32 -3.13 -9.75
N GLU A 35 -13.15 -2.53 -8.89
CA GLU A 35 -13.77 -1.22 -9.11
C GLU A 35 -12.72 -0.11 -9.31
N PHE A 36 -11.61 -0.17 -8.56
CA PHE A 36 -10.54 0.83 -8.63
C PHE A 36 -9.32 0.36 -9.44
N PHE A 37 -9.05 -0.95 -9.45
CA PHE A 37 -7.87 -1.52 -10.09
C PHE A 37 -8.26 -2.73 -10.96
N PRO A 38 -8.47 -2.55 -12.28
CA PRO A 38 -8.75 -3.65 -13.18
C PRO A 38 -7.67 -4.73 -13.12
N GLY A 39 -8.10 -5.99 -13.00
CA GLY A 39 -7.21 -7.12 -12.73
C GLY A 39 -6.36 -6.90 -11.47
N PRO A 40 -6.97 -6.69 -10.29
CA PRO A 40 -6.25 -6.19 -9.11
C PRO A 40 -5.24 -7.19 -8.54
N GLN A 41 -5.40 -8.47 -8.87
CA GLN A 41 -4.49 -9.55 -8.46
C GLN A 41 -3.28 -9.70 -9.40
N ILE A 42 -3.25 -8.96 -10.52
CA ILE A 42 -2.15 -8.98 -11.48
C ILE A 42 -1.16 -7.88 -11.11
N TRP A 43 0.04 -8.28 -10.69
CA TRP A 43 1.16 -7.37 -10.53
C TRP A 43 1.64 -6.89 -11.90
N ASN A 44 1.31 -5.63 -12.22
CA ASN A 44 1.68 -4.99 -13.47
C ASN A 44 2.16 -3.56 -13.17
N PRO A 45 3.47 -3.28 -13.19
CA PRO A 45 4.00 -1.94 -12.95
C PRO A 45 3.47 -0.90 -13.94
N HIS A 46 3.17 -1.31 -15.17
CA HIS A 46 2.71 -0.39 -16.22
C HIS A 46 1.27 0.12 -16.02
N ARG A 47 0.54 -0.37 -15.00
CA ARG A 47 -0.79 0.18 -14.68
C ARG A 47 -0.76 1.62 -14.18
N TRP A 48 0.43 2.11 -13.83
CA TRP A 48 0.65 3.48 -13.34
C TRP A 48 1.10 4.44 -14.44
N GLU A 49 1.31 3.95 -15.66
CA GLU A 49 1.61 4.81 -16.81
C GLU A 49 0.39 5.68 -17.16
N ALA A 50 0.67 6.85 -17.73
CA ALA A 50 -0.36 7.70 -18.32
C ALA A 50 -1.17 6.91 -19.35
N ASP A 51 -2.49 7.13 -19.38
CA ASP A 51 -3.44 6.51 -20.31
C ASP A 51 -3.53 4.97 -20.26
N SER A 52 -2.93 4.31 -19.27
CA SER A 52 -3.02 2.85 -19.11
C SER A 52 -4.42 2.33 -18.78
N GLY A 53 -5.31 3.20 -18.27
CA GLY A 53 -6.61 2.82 -17.73
C GLY A 53 -6.53 1.85 -16.53
N GLY A 54 -5.33 1.65 -15.98
CA GLY A 54 -5.05 0.61 -14.97
C GLY A 54 -5.35 1.03 -13.53
N VAL A 55 -5.74 2.28 -13.32
CA VAL A 55 -6.12 2.88 -12.03
C VAL A 55 -7.31 3.81 -12.26
N LEU A 56 -8.42 3.52 -11.58
CA LEU A 56 -9.68 4.27 -11.66
C LEU A 56 -9.89 5.05 -10.36
N GLY A 57 -10.47 6.25 -10.46
CA GLY A 57 -10.85 7.04 -9.27
C GLY A 57 -9.69 7.69 -8.49
N ASN A 58 -8.47 7.73 -9.04
CA ASN A 58 -7.31 8.37 -8.39
C ASN A 58 -7.17 9.87 -8.73
N GLN A 59 -8.13 10.46 -9.44
CA GLN A 59 -8.20 11.90 -9.73
C GLN A 59 -9.07 12.62 -8.70
N LEU A 60 -8.71 12.52 -7.42
CA LEU A 60 -9.40 13.24 -6.36
C LEU A 60 -8.63 14.52 -6.05
N GLU A 61 -9.36 15.63 -5.86
CA GLU A 61 -8.76 16.83 -5.31
C GLU A 61 -8.28 16.53 -3.89
N GLU A 62 -6.97 16.71 -3.68
CA GLU A 62 -6.36 16.50 -2.37
C GLU A 62 -6.45 17.78 -1.56
N GLU A 63 -7.41 17.83 -0.63
CA GLU A 63 -7.41 18.85 0.42
C GLU A 63 -6.15 18.69 1.28
N LYS A 64 -5.51 19.81 1.64
CA LYS A 64 -4.30 19.82 2.46
C LYS A 64 -4.60 20.44 3.81
N GLU A 65 -4.19 19.75 4.86
CA GLU A 65 -4.35 20.20 6.24
C GLU A 65 -3.01 20.08 6.99
N ASP A 66 -2.76 20.98 7.94
CA ASP A 66 -1.60 20.92 8.84
C ASP A 66 -2.07 20.50 10.24
N TYR A 67 -1.66 19.30 10.66
CA TYR A 67 -1.95 18.75 11.98
C TYR A 67 -0.85 19.04 13.02
N GLY A 68 0.06 19.97 12.74
CA GLY A 68 1.19 20.34 13.60
C GLY A 68 2.54 19.75 13.17
N TYR A 69 2.63 19.18 11.96
CA TYR A 69 3.87 18.67 11.36
C TYR A 69 4.03 19.03 9.89
N GLY A 70 3.33 20.09 9.46
CA GLY A 70 3.35 20.61 8.09
C GLY A 70 2.11 20.20 7.29
N LEU A 71 1.92 20.88 6.17
CA LEU A 71 0.82 20.64 5.24
C LEU A 71 0.94 19.25 4.62
N ILE A 72 -0.06 18.40 4.87
CA ILE A 72 -0.19 17.08 4.25
C ILE A 72 -1.54 16.95 3.55
N SER A 73 -1.57 16.09 2.54
CA SER A 73 -2.82 15.67 1.90
C SER A 73 -3.68 14.91 2.91
N GLU A 74 -4.91 15.38 3.13
CA GLU A 74 -5.91 14.67 3.93
C GLU A 74 -6.27 13.36 3.22
N GLY A 75 -6.47 13.41 1.90
CA GLY A 75 -6.38 12.30 0.93
C GLY A 75 -7.18 11.03 1.22
N ALA A 76 -8.06 11.02 2.22
CA ALA A 76 -8.65 9.79 2.78
C ALA A 76 -9.60 9.06 1.83
N SER A 77 -9.99 9.69 0.73
CA SER A 77 -10.90 9.15 -0.28
C SER A 77 -10.18 8.39 -1.41
N SER A 78 -8.84 8.45 -1.50
CA SER A 78 -8.11 7.67 -2.51
C SER A 78 -8.23 6.16 -2.24
N PRO A 79 -8.46 5.33 -3.28
CA PRO A 79 -8.48 3.88 -3.12
C PRO A 79 -7.07 3.29 -2.89
N TYR A 80 -6.00 4.09 -3.06
CA TYR A 80 -4.60 3.71 -2.88
C TYR A 80 -3.94 4.49 -1.74
N LEU A 81 -3.99 3.94 -0.51
CA LEU A 81 -3.43 4.58 0.70
C LEU A 81 -2.37 3.74 1.41
N PRO A 82 -1.22 3.41 0.77
CA PRO A 82 -0.17 2.60 1.39
C PRO A 82 0.51 3.29 2.59
N PHE A 83 0.46 4.63 2.65
CA PHE A 83 1.03 5.43 3.74
C PHE A 83 -0.03 6.02 4.69
N GLY A 84 -1.28 5.58 4.56
CA GLY A 84 -2.40 6.09 5.34
C GLY A 84 -2.81 7.52 4.97
N ALA A 85 -3.64 8.13 5.83
CA ALA A 85 -4.29 9.42 5.60
C ALA A 85 -4.56 10.16 6.92
N GLY A 86 -4.87 11.46 6.82
CA GLY A 86 -5.18 12.35 7.94
C GLY A 86 -4.04 12.50 8.95
N ARG A 87 -4.37 12.92 10.18
CA ARG A 87 -3.37 13.24 11.23
C ARG A 87 -2.39 12.13 11.61
N HIS A 88 -2.64 10.88 11.24
CA HIS A 88 -1.76 9.74 11.50
C HIS A 88 -1.11 9.18 10.22
N ARG A 89 -1.08 9.96 9.13
CA ARG A 89 -0.35 9.63 7.90
C ARG A 89 1.14 9.40 8.20
N CYS A 90 1.74 8.45 7.48
CA CYS A 90 3.15 8.15 7.61
C CYS A 90 4.02 9.32 7.11
N ILE A 91 4.84 9.91 7.99
CA ILE A 91 5.84 10.92 7.62
C ILE A 91 7.08 10.32 6.93
N GLY A 92 7.22 8.99 6.99
CA GLY A 92 8.36 8.26 6.43
C GLY A 92 8.23 7.97 4.93
N GLU A 93 7.14 8.35 4.27
CA GLU A 93 6.86 8.06 2.86
C GLU A 93 8.02 8.45 1.93
N GLN A 94 8.56 9.65 2.07
CA GLN A 94 9.66 10.14 1.23
C GLN A 94 10.95 9.35 1.46
N PHE A 95 11.27 9.06 2.72
CA PHE A 95 12.46 8.28 3.08
C PHE A 95 12.31 6.82 2.65
N ALA A 96 11.13 6.23 2.79
CA ALA A 96 10.83 4.87 2.33
C ALA A 96 11.03 4.76 0.82
N ASN A 97 10.52 5.71 0.04
CA ASN A 97 10.75 5.76 -1.40
C ASN A 97 12.24 5.89 -1.74
N LEU A 98 12.97 6.81 -1.09
CA LEU A 98 14.41 6.96 -1.29
C LEU A 98 15.15 5.65 -1.02
N GLN A 99 14.88 5.00 0.11
CA GLN A 99 15.52 3.76 0.51
C GLN A 99 15.19 2.61 -0.46
N LEU A 100 13.90 2.40 -0.75
CA LEU A 100 13.42 1.31 -1.60
C LEU A 100 13.93 1.46 -3.04
N VAL A 101 13.87 2.67 -3.61
CA VAL A 101 14.39 2.93 -4.97
C VAL A 101 15.90 2.72 -5.01
N THR A 102 16.64 3.20 -4.01
CA THR A 102 18.11 3.04 -3.96
C THR A 102 18.51 1.56 -3.88
N ILE A 103 17.89 0.80 -2.98
CA ILE A 103 18.13 -0.65 -2.84
C ILE A 103 17.75 -1.36 -4.13
N THR A 104 16.54 -1.13 -4.65
CA THR A 104 16.04 -1.80 -5.86
C THR A 104 16.93 -1.51 -7.07
N ALA A 105 17.29 -0.24 -7.31
CA ALA A 105 18.17 0.14 -8.41
C ALA A 105 19.55 -0.50 -8.28
N THR A 106 20.09 -0.59 -7.05
CA THR A 106 21.36 -1.29 -6.78
C THR A 106 21.25 -2.78 -7.07
N MET A 107 20.19 -3.42 -6.59
CA MET A 107 19.93 -4.85 -6.81
C MET A 107 19.77 -5.18 -8.29
N VAL A 108 19.00 -4.38 -9.05
CA VAL A 108 18.80 -4.55 -10.50
C VAL A 108 20.11 -4.37 -11.27
N ARG A 109 20.95 -3.39 -10.89
CA ARG A 109 22.27 -3.16 -11.53
C ARG A 109 23.25 -4.30 -11.29
N MET A 110 23.20 -4.92 -10.11
CA MET A 110 24.21 -5.89 -9.68
C MET A 110 23.81 -7.34 -9.91
N PHE A 111 22.52 -7.66 -9.96
CA PHE A 111 22.04 -9.03 -9.91
C PHE A 111 20.91 -9.32 -10.91
N LYS A 112 20.76 -10.60 -11.25
CA LYS A 112 19.55 -11.22 -11.79
C LYS A 112 18.97 -12.12 -10.70
N PHE A 113 17.64 -12.19 -10.60
CA PHE A 113 16.94 -13.02 -9.63
C PHE A 113 16.03 -14.02 -10.33
N GLN A 114 15.90 -15.21 -9.76
CA GLN A 114 14.95 -16.23 -10.21
C GLN A 114 14.46 -17.07 -9.02
N ASN A 115 13.32 -17.73 -9.18
CA ASN A 115 12.86 -18.72 -8.20
C ASN A 115 13.74 -19.98 -8.28
N THR A 116 13.93 -20.64 -7.13
CA THR A 116 14.73 -21.87 -7.01
C THR A 116 14.20 -23.05 -7.83
N ASP A 117 12.91 -23.05 -8.15
CA ASP A 117 12.24 -24.08 -8.94
C ASP A 117 11.96 -23.64 -10.40
N GLY A 118 12.48 -22.47 -10.80
CA GLY A 118 12.32 -21.91 -12.14
C GLY A 118 10.88 -21.49 -12.51
N ASN A 119 9.93 -21.53 -11.57
CA ASN A 119 8.58 -21.05 -11.81
C ASN A 119 8.46 -19.53 -11.57
N ASN A 120 7.27 -18.97 -11.85
CA ASN A 120 6.97 -17.55 -11.63
C ASN A 120 5.97 -17.33 -10.48
N LYS A 121 5.88 -18.27 -9.54
CA LYS A 121 4.98 -18.15 -8.38
C LYS A 121 5.61 -17.24 -7.34
N VAL A 122 4.77 -16.49 -6.63
CA VAL A 122 5.19 -15.70 -5.46
C VAL A 122 4.79 -16.43 -4.18
N PHE A 123 5.55 -16.20 -3.11
CA PHE A 123 5.23 -16.77 -1.80
C PHE A 123 3.90 -16.21 -1.27
N GLU A 124 3.15 -17.06 -0.57
CA GLU A 124 1.94 -16.63 0.13
C GLU A 124 2.25 -15.58 1.18
N THR A 125 1.26 -14.73 1.50
CA THR A 125 1.42 -13.70 2.52
C THR A 125 1.03 -14.23 3.89
N ASP A 126 1.93 -14.10 4.85
CA ASP A 126 1.66 -14.31 6.27
C ASP A 126 1.01 -13.06 6.87
N TYR A 127 -0.26 -13.21 7.28
CA TYR A 127 -1.06 -12.19 7.98
C TYR A 127 -1.22 -12.49 9.48
N SER A 128 -0.50 -13.48 10.03
CA SER A 128 -0.59 -13.86 11.45
C SER A 128 -0.16 -12.75 12.41
N SER A 129 0.69 -11.84 11.93
CA SER A 129 1.07 -10.61 12.62
C SER A 129 0.41 -9.39 11.97
N LEU A 130 0.45 -8.25 12.67
CA LEU A 130 0.00 -6.96 12.13
C LEU A 130 0.78 -6.48 10.89
N PHE A 131 1.93 -7.10 10.58
CA PHE A 131 2.74 -6.78 9.43
C PHE A 131 2.73 -7.94 8.42
N SER A 132 2.11 -7.69 7.28
CA SER A 132 2.10 -8.61 6.15
C SER A 132 3.53 -8.85 5.65
N ARG A 133 3.93 -10.12 5.59
CA ARG A 133 5.26 -10.54 5.11
C ARG A 133 5.12 -11.79 4.24
N PRO A 134 6.10 -12.12 3.38
CA PRO A 134 6.15 -13.43 2.74
C PRO A 134 6.23 -14.53 3.80
N THR A 135 5.57 -15.65 3.55
CA THR A 135 5.72 -16.88 4.35
C THR A 135 7.19 -17.34 4.32
N ALA A 136 7.75 -17.61 5.51
CA ALA A 136 9.15 -17.99 5.64
C ALA A 136 9.34 -19.52 5.56
N PRO A 137 10.43 -20.01 4.96
CA PRO A 137 11.48 -19.26 4.27
C PRO A 137 11.11 -18.90 2.82
N ALA A 138 11.36 -17.64 2.42
CA ALA A 138 11.16 -17.16 1.05
C ALA A 138 12.51 -17.06 0.32
N ILE A 139 13.00 -18.19 -0.19
CA ILE A 139 14.33 -18.32 -0.80
C ILE A 139 14.27 -18.01 -2.30
N ILE A 140 15.19 -17.19 -2.79
CA ILE A 140 15.38 -16.90 -4.22
C ILE A 140 16.84 -17.15 -4.61
N GLU A 141 17.07 -17.47 -5.87
CA GLU A 141 18.40 -17.56 -6.45
C GLU A 141 18.81 -16.21 -7.05
N TRP A 142 20.11 -15.93 -7.01
CA TRP A 142 20.66 -14.73 -7.61
C TRP A 142 21.96 -15.04 -8.36
N GLU A 143 22.14 -14.33 -9.48
CA GLU A 143 23.38 -14.34 -10.26
C GLU A 143 23.91 -12.91 -10.32
N ARG A 144 25.20 -12.71 -9.99
CA ARG A 144 25.83 -11.41 -10.13
C ARG A 144 26.05 -11.08 -11.60
N ARG A 145 25.62 -9.91 -12.05
CA ARG A 145 25.89 -9.40 -13.40
C ARG A 145 27.39 -9.14 -13.58
N ALA A 146 27.92 -9.45 -14.77
CA ALA A 146 29.27 -9.06 -15.14
C ALA A 146 29.42 -7.53 -15.02
N ARG A 147 30.56 -7.06 -14.53
CA ARG A 147 30.89 -5.63 -14.60
C ARG A 147 31.06 -5.27 -16.07
N GLY A 148 30.11 -4.51 -16.61
CA GLY A 148 30.31 -3.74 -17.85
C GLY A 148 31.31 -2.62 -17.63
#